data_AF-A0A3B9KQ16-F1
#
_entry.id   AF-A0A3B9KQ16-F1
#
_cell.length_a   1.000
_cell.length_b   1.000
_cell.length_c   1.000
_cell.angle_alpha   90.00
_cell.angle_beta   90.00
_cell.angle_gamma   90.00
#
_symmetry.space_group_name_H-M   'P 1'
#
loop_
_entity.id
_entity.type
_entity.pdbx_description
1 polymer ?
#
loop_
_entity_poly.entity_id
_entity_poly.type
_entity_poly.pdbx_seq_one_letter_code
_entity_poly.pdbx_strand_id
1 'polypeptide(L)'
;MTNQRIIPVNIEDELKESYIDYSMSVIVSRALPDVRDGLKPVHRRILFGMNELGVQYNRSYKKSARIVGEVMGKYHPHGDSSVYDAMVRLAQSFAMRYTLVDGQGNFGSVDGDNAAAMRYTEARMTRLAGELLVDIEKETVDFRPNFDETLQEPVVLPTQVPNLLVNGASGIAVGMATNIPPHNMAEICNALSALVDNPDLEIQELMRYVKGPDFPTGGLVFGSAGLKSAYLTGRGKVQIRARASTEQIRGGKEQIVITEIPYQVNKSNVMEKIADLVRDKVIDGISDLRDESDKDGIRIVIELKRDAIPEVVLNNLYKHTQLQTTFGIIFLALVNGIPKVLNLKQILAHFIEFRHDIVVKRTRYDLKKAEEAAHILEGLKIALDNIDEVIKIIRAASSVNEARENLIARFNFSEKQAQAI
;
A
#
# COMPACT_ATOMS: atom_id res chain seq x y z
N MET A 1 -12.84 45.15 29.89
CA MET A 1 -11.61 44.51 29.39
C MET A 1 -11.15 43.58 30.50
N THR A 2 -11.70 42.37 30.52
CA THR A 2 -11.99 41.67 31.77
C THR A 2 -11.36 40.28 31.74
N ASN A 3 -10.42 40.03 32.66
CA ASN A 3 -9.90 38.74 33.12
C ASN A 3 -9.67 37.64 32.07
N GLN A 4 -8.57 37.71 31.32
CA GLN A 4 -7.98 36.49 30.76
C GLN A 4 -7.43 35.64 31.92
N ARG A 5 -8.02 34.46 32.13
CA ARG A 5 -7.54 33.49 33.11
C ARG A 5 -6.25 32.86 32.57
N ILE A 6 -5.10 33.39 33.01
CA ILE A 6 -3.78 32.85 32.68
C ILE A 6 -3.52 31.66 33.59
N ILE A 7 -3.32 30.48 32.99
CA ILE A 7 -2.92 29.27 33.72
C ILE A 7 -1.40 29.14 33.52
N PRO A 8 -0.59 29.31 34.57
CA PRO A 8 0.85 29.07 34.46
C PRO A 8 1.10 27.58 34.26
N VAL A 9 1.93 27.24 33.27
CA VAL A 9 2.32 25.86 32.95
C VAL A 9 3.82 25.74 33.12
N ASN A 10 4.29 24.64 33.73
CA ASN A 10 5.71 24.34 33.82
C ASN A 10 6.23 23.98 32.42
N ILE A 11 7.30 24.62 31.99
CA ILE A 11 7.89 24.40 30.66
C ILE A 11 8.33 22.94 30.44
N GLU A 12 8.83 22.25 31.46
CA GLU A 12 9.27 20.85 31.34
C GLU A 12 8.07 19.92 31.12
N ASP A 13 6.98 20.15 31.85
CA ASP A 13 5.74 19.38 31.71
C ASP A 13 5.10 19.62 30.34
N GLU A 14 4.99 20.89 29.93
CA GLU A 14 4.44 21.29 28.62
C GLU A 14 5.25 20.71 27.46
N LEU A 15 6.59 20.81 27.52
CA LEU A 15 7.46 20.23 26.49
C LEU A 15 7.31 18.72 26.42
N LYS A 16 7.20 18.03 27.56
CA LYS A 16 7.03 16.58 27.60
C LYS A 16 5.68 16.15 27.02
N GLU A 17 4.59 16.81 27.41
CA GLU A 17 3.25 16.52 26.92
C GLU A 17 3.13 16.80 25.42
N SER A 18 3.45 18.01 24.98
CA SER A 18 3.44 18.41 23.57
C SER A 18 4.32 17.52 22.70
N TYR A 19 5.50 17.13 23.18
CA TYR A 19 6.41 16.25 22.44
C TYR A 19 5.88 14.81 22.34
N ILE A 20 5.31 14.26 23.43
CA ILE A 20 4.72 12.91 23.42
C ILE A 20 3.52 12.86 22.49
N ASP A 21 2.62 13.84 22.54
CA ASP A 21 1.43 13.89 21.69
C ASP A 21 1.79 13.96 20.21
N TYR A 22 2.72 14.85 19.85
CA TYR A 22 3.23 14.94 18.49
C TYR A 22 3.91 13.62 18.06
N SER A 23 4.76 13.05 18.92
CA SER A 23 5.49 11.81 18.62
C SER A 23 4.53 10.64 18.37
N MET A 24 3.56 10.44 19.25
CA MET A 24 2.57 9.38 19.15
C MET A 24 1.70 9.54 17.90
N SER A 25 1.25 10.77 17.62
CA SER A 25 0.49 11.08 16.40
C SER A 25 1.28 10.76 15.12
N VAL A 26 2.56 11.13 15.06
CA VAL A 26 3.41 10.85 13.91
C VAL A 26 3.68 9.35 13.75
N ILE A 27 3.97 8.65 14.84
CA ILE A 27 4.29 7.22 14.84
C ILE A 27 3.08 6.39 14.40
N VAL A 28 1.93 6.58 15.05
CA VAL A 28 0.75 5.70 14.89
C VAL A 28 -0.13 6.14 13.72
N SER A 29 -0.25 7.43 13.48
CA SER A 29 -1.26 7.98 12.57
C SER A 29 -0.69 8.63 11.30
N ARG A 30 0.62 8.49 11.03
CA ARG A 30 1.23 9.10 9.84
C ARG A 30 2.33 8.28 9.19
N ALA A 31 3.43 8.04 9.88
CA ALA A 31 4.70 7.70 9.24
C ALA A 31 4.90 6.19 9.00
N LEU A 32 4.29 5.34 9.82
CA LEU A 32 4.50 3.90 9.79
C LEU A 32 3.29 3.15 9.19
N PRO A 33 3.54 2.03 8.46
CA PRO A 33 2.47 1.18 7.96
C PRO A 33 1.91 0.28 9.08
N ASP A 34 0.65 -0.15 8.94
CA ASP A 34 0.11 -1.26 9.71
C ASP A 34 0.64 -2.59 9.16
N VAL A 35 1.00 -3.54 10.03
CA VAL A 35 1.57 -4.83 9.61
C VAL A 35 0.60 -5.65 8.74
N ARG A 36 -0.71 -5.47 8.94
CA ARG A 36 -1.77 -6.29 8.34
C ARG A 36 -2.04 -5.92 6.89
N ASP A 37 -2.17 -4.64 6.57
CA ASP A 37 -2.45 -4.17 5.21
C ASP A 37 -1.28 -3.46 4.53
N GLY A 38 -0.20 -3.17 5.26
CA GLY A 38 0.97 -2.48 4.74
C GLY A 38 0.74 -1.00 4.41
N LEU A 39 -0.39 -0.43 4.82
CA LEU A 39 -0.76 0.94 4.48
C LEU A 39 -0.52 1.91 5.64
N LYS A 40 -0.09 3.11 5.27
CA LYS A 40 -0.16 4.30 6.11
C LYS A 40 -1.57 4.88 6.04
N PRO A 41 -2.01 5.68 7.03
CA PRO A 41 -3.36 6.24 7.04
C PRO A 41 -3.74 7.02 5.78
N VAL A 42 -2.83 7.82 5.21
CA VAL A 42 -3.11 8.56 3.96
C VAL A 42 -3.41 7.61 2.78
N HIS A 43 -2.63 6.54 2.62
CA HIS A 43 -2.84 5.56 1.54
C HIS A 43 -4.17 4.82 1.73
N ARG A 44 -4.47 4.40 2.96
CA ARG A 44 -5.73 3.72 3.30
C ARG A 44 -6.94 4.59 2.99
N ARG A 45 -6.89 5.86 3.41
CA ARG A 45 -7.96 6.84 3.17
C ARG A 45 -8.14 7.15 1.68
N ILE A 46 -7.05 7.19 0.90
CA ILE A 46 -7.12 7.34 -0.55
C ILE A 46 -7.88 6.16 -1.17
N LEU A 47 -7.49 4.92 -0.89
CA LEU A 47 -8.14 3.74 -1.45
C LEU A 47 -9.61 3.62 -1.00
N PHE A 48 -9.87 3.87 0.28
CA PHE A 48 -11.24 3.88 0.81
C PHE A 48 -12.10 4.98 0.18
N GLY A 49 -11.60 6.21 0.10
CA GLY A 49 -12.31 7.31 -0.57
C GLY A 49 -12.55 7.06 -2.07
N MET A 50 -11.60 6.43 -2.76
CA MET A 50 -11.79 5.99 -4.15
C MET A 50 -12.85 4.89 -4.29
N ASN A 51 -12.92 3.97 -3.32
CA ASN A 51 -13.97 2.94 -3.26
C ASN A 51 -15.35 3.56 -3.09
N GLU A 52 -15.51 4.47 -2.13
CA GLU A 52 -16.77 5.20 -1.85
C GLU A 52 -17.21 6.07 -3.04
N LEU A 53 -16.26 6.68 -3.75
CA LEU A 53 -16.53 7.41 -4.99
C LEU A 53 -16.86 6.51 -6.20
N GLY A 54 -16.78 5.19 -6.04
CA GLY A 54 -17.02 4.21 -7.10
C GLY A 54 -15.97 4.24 -8.21
N VAL A 55 -14.71 4.60 -7.91
CA VAL A 55 -13.62 4.76 -8.91
C VAL A 55 -12.82 3.46 -9.08
N GLN A 56 -13.55 2.38 -9.40
CA GLN A 56 -13.00 1.04 -9.60
C GLN A 56 -12.24 0.92 -10.93
N TYR A 57 -11.40 -0.12 -11.05
CA TYR A 57 -10.58 -0.38 -12.25
C TYR A 57 -11.38 -0.52 -13.56
N ASN A 58 -12.63 -0.96 -13.47
CA ASN A 58 -13.53 -1.16 -14.60
C ASN A 58 -14.43 0.05 -14.90
N ARG A 59 -14.18 1.19 -14.23
CA ARG A 59 -14.90 2.44 -14.44
C ARG A 59 -14.00 3.48 -15.13
N SER A 60 -14.62 4.55 -15.62
CA SER A 60 -13.90 5.69 -16.19
C SER A 60 -13.05 6.36 -15.12
N TYR A 61 -11.91 6.92 -15.53
CA TYR A 61 -11.08 7.76 -14.67
C TYR A 61 -11.89 8.95 -14.14
N LYS A 62 -11.52 9.45 -12.96
CA LYS A 62 -12.04 10.69 -12.40
C LYS A 62 -10.90 11.67 -12.18
N LYS A 63 -11.17 12.97 -12.33
CA LYS A 63 -10.21 14.05 -12.04
C LYS A 63 -9.58 13.84 -10.66
N SER A 64 -8.25 13.90 -10.61
CA SER A 64 -7.50 13.71 -9.37
C SER A 64 -7.94 14.69 -8.28
N ALA A 65 -8.21 15.96 -8.65
CA ALA A 65 -8.74 16.97 -7.74
C ALA A 65 -10.05 16.56 -7.05
N ARG A 66 -10.92 15.79 -7.72
CA ARG A 66 -12.17 15.28 -7.13
C ARG A 66 -11.89 14.21 -6.09
N ILE A 67 -10.97 13.29 -6.38
CA ILE A 67 -10.57 12.22 -5.46
C ILE A 67 -9.89 12.82 -4.22
N VAL A 68 -8.96 13.75 -4.43
CA VAL A 68 -8.26 14.46 -3.35
C VAL A 68 -9.24 15.24 -2.47
N GLY A 69 -10.16 15.99 -3.08
CA GLY A 69 -11.18 16.76 -2.35
C GLY A 69 -12.08 15.88 -1.49
N GLU A 70 -12.50 14.71 -2.00
CA GLU A 70 -13.29 13.75 -1.24
C GLU A 70 -12.51 13.20 -0.03
N VAL A 71 -11.28 12.75 -0.25
CA VAL A 71 -10.44 12.16 0.80
C VAL A 71 -10.13 13.20 1.88
N MET A 72 -9.80 14.43 1.48
CA MET A 72 -9.52 15.53 2.39
C MET A 72 -10.76 15.92 3.19
N GLY A 73 -11.90 16.09 2.51
CA GLY A 73 -13.15 16.53 3.14
C GLY A 73 -13.75 15.50 4.10
N LYS A 74 -13.57 14.20 3.84
CA LYS A 74 -14.20 13.14 4.65
C LYS A 74 -13.26 12.46 5.64
N TYR A 75 -11.99 12.27 5.31
CA TYR A 75 -11.13 11.33 6.04
C TYR A 75 -9.76 11.90 6.45
N HIS A 76 -9.16 12.79 5.66
CA HIS A 76 -7.76 13.19 5.82
C HIS A 76 -7.61 14.71 6.04
N PRO A 77 -7.60 15.19 7.31
CA PRO A 77 -7.57 16.62 7.64
C PRO A 77 -6.16 17.24 7.50
N HIS A 78 -5.53 17.05 6.34
CA HIS A 78 -4.23 17.61 5.98
C HIS A 78 -4.28 18.19 4.56
N GLY A 79 -3.21 18.88 4.15
CA GLY A 79 -3.16 19.58 2.87
C GLY A 79 -3.45 18.68 1.66
N ASP A 80 -4.13 19.24 0.66
CA ASP A 80 -4.48 18.58 -0.59
C ASP A 80 -3.23 18.04 -1.32
N SER A 81 -2.12 18.79 -1.29
CA SER A 81 -0.84 18.37 -1.86
C SER A 81 -0.34 17.05 -1.27
N SER A 82 -0.43 16.86 0.06
CA SER A 82 0.02 15.63 0.72
C SER A 82 -0.81 14.41 0.29
N VAL A 83 -2.12 14.59 0.10
CA VAL A 83 -3.00 13.54 -0.41
C VAL A 83 -2.72 13.25 -1.88
N TYR A 84 -2.54 14.30 -2.69
CA TYR A 84 -2.25 14.16 -4.10
C TYR A 84 -0.90 13.48 -4.35
N ASP A 85 0.17 13.90 -3.68
CA ASP A 85 1.51 13.32 -3.81
C ASP A 85 1.54 11.85 -3.37
N ALA A 86 0.81 11.52 -2.31
CA ALA A 86 0.61 10.14 -1.89
C ALA A 86 -0.12 9.32 -2.97
N MET A 87 -1.19 9.85 -3.56
CA MET A 87 -1.92 9.19 -4.64
C MET A 87 -1.07 9.03 -5.91
N VAL A 88 -0.28 10.03 -6.26
CA VAL A 88 0.66 10.01 -7.38
C VAL A 88 1.67 8.87 -7.18
N ARG A 89 2.26 8.76 -5.97
CA ARG A 89 3.20 7.67 -5.66
C ARG A 89 2.56 6.30 -5.79
N LEU A 90 1.29 6.14 -5.43
CA LEU A 90 0.54 4.88 -5.59
C LEU A 90 0.33 4.49 -7.08
N ALA A 91 0.50 5.44 -8.01
CA ALA A 91 0.37 5.25 -9.45
C ALA A 91 1.71 5.09 -10.19
N GLN A 92 2.84 5.40 -9.56
CA GLN A 92 4.16 5.35 -10.18
C GLN A 92 4.74 3.93 -10.16
N SER A 93 4.87 3.32 -11.34
CA SER A 93 5.42 1.95 -11.50
C SER A 93 6.89 1.83 -11.11
N PHE A 94 7.66 2.92 -11.15
CA PHE A 94 9.05 2.95 -10.67
C PHE A 94 9.16 3.11 -9.13
N ALA A 95 8.08 3.50 -8.46
CA ALA A 95 8.02 3.68 -7.01
C ALA A 95 7.35 2.50 -6.29
N MET A 96 6.30 1.93 -6.91
CA MET A 96 5.49 0.82 -6.40
C MET A 96 5.71 -0.42 -7.25
N ARG A 97 6.05 -1.55 -6.62
CA ARG A 97 6.24 -2.81 -7.33
C ARG A 97 4.95 -3.31 -8.00
N TYR A 98 3.82 -3.04 -7.37
CA TYR A 98 2.47 -3.26 -7.88
C TYR A 98 1.62 -2.03 -7.57
N THR A 99 1.32 -1.22 -8.58
CA THR A 99 0.58 0.03 -8.43
C THR A 99 -0.83 -0.22 -7.89
N LEU A 100 -1.28 0.66 -6.99
CA LEU A 100 -2.62 0.62 -6.40
C LEU A 100 -3.55 1.66 -7.05
N VAL A 101 -2.98 2.64 -7.74
CA VAL A 101 -3.70 3.63 -8.52
C VAL A 101 -3.29 3.52 -9.99
N ASP A 102 -4.26 3.61 -10.88
CA ASP A 102 -4.10 3.73 -12.33
C ASP A 102 -4.32 5.19 -12.68
N GLY A 103 -3.26 5.87 -13.14
CA GLY A 103 -3.23 7.30 -13.41
C GLY A 103 -3.24 7.60 -14.91
N GLN A 104 -4.04 8.57 -15.33
CA GLN A 104 -4.08 9.12 -16.68
C GLN A 104 -3.53 10.55 -16.72
N GLY A 105 -2.56 10.79 -17.61
CA GLY A 105 -1.82 12.04 -17.71
C GLY A 105 -0.38 11.89 -17.22
N ASN A 106 0.30 13.02 -16.95
CA ASN A 106 1.67 12.99 -16.42
C ASN A 106 1.65 12.78 -14.89
N PHE A 107 2.08 11.59 -14.45
CA PHE A 107 2.24 11.22 -13.03
C PHE A 107 3.70 11.25 -12.56
N GLY A 108 4.55 11.98 -13.28
CA GLY A 108 5.99 12.09 -13.01
C GLY A 108 6.79 10.97 -13.68
N SER A 109 8.11 11.09 -13.59
CA SER A 109 9.07 10.22 -14.28
C SER A 109 10.18 9.75 -13.33
N VAL A 110 10.95 8.75 -13.77
CA VAL A 110 12.18 8.30 -13.08
C VAL A 110 13.29 9.37 -13.11
N ASP A 111 13.13 10.39 -13.96
CA ASP A 111 14.01 11.55 -14.10
C ASP A 111 13.83 12.57 -12.97
N GLY A 112 12.82 12.36 -12.13
CA GLY A 112 12.43 13.27 -11.05
C GLY A 112 11.51 14.38 -11.48
N ASP A 113 10.93 14.31 -12.68
CA ASP A 113 9.87 15.23 -13.05
C ASP A 113 8.67 15.02 -12.13
N ASN A 114 8.16 16.12 -11.58
CA ASN A 114 6.95 16.07 -10.78
C ASN A 114 5.74 15.70 -11.64
N ALA A 115 4.73 15.12 -11.01
CA ALA A 115 3.43 14.94 -11.65
C ALA A 115 2.83 16.30 -12.06
N ALA A 116 2.04 16.28 -13.13
CA ALA A 116 1.21 17.44 -13.45
C ALA A 116 0.25 17.74 -12.30
N ALA A 117 -0.18 18.99 -12.15
CA ALA A 117 -1.13 19.37 -11.10
C ALA A 117 -2.43 18.55 -11.19
N MET A 118 -3.05 18.28 -10.03
CA MET A 118 -4.25 17.43 -9.89
C MET A 118 -5.48 17.86 -10.71
N ARG A 119 -5.47 19.08 -11.27
CA ARG A 119 -6.49 19.57 -12.20
C ARG A 119 -6.38 18.95 -13.60
N TYR A 120 -5.20 18.46 -13.98
CA TYR A 120 -4.93 17.88 -15.30
C TYR A 120 -5.01 16.37 -15.30
N THR A 121 -4.56 15.73 -14.22
CA THR A 121 -4.52 14.27 -14.11
C THR A 121 -5.88 13.68 -13.72
N GLU A 122 -6.06 12.42 -14.08
CA GLU A 122 -7.20 11.61 -13.66
C GLU A 122 -6.70 10.29 -13.08
N ALA A 123 -7.48 9.66 -12.22
CA ALA A 123 -7.10 8.42 -11.56
C ALA A 123 -8.30 7.49 -11.35
N ARG A 124 -8.01 6.20 -11.20
CA ARG A 124 -8.90 5.14 -10.70
C ARG A 124 -8.08 4.09 -9.96
N MET A 125 -8.73 3.18 -9.25
CA MET A 125 -8.03 2.08 -8.60
C MET A 125 -7.54 1.05 -9.63
N THR A 126 -6.38 0.44 -9.41
CA THR A 126 -6.00 -0.75 -10.17
C THR A 126 -6.87 -1.95 -9.77
N ARG A 127 -6.87 -3.01 -10.58
CA ARG A 127 -7.56 -4.25 -10.20
C ARG A 127 -7.03 -4.81 -8.88
N LEU A 128 -5.72 -4.75 -8.66
CA LEU A 128 -5.10 -5.20 -7.40
C LEU A 128 -5.57 -4.39 -6.20
N ALA A 129 -5.73 -3.07 -6.34
CA ALA A 129 -6.26 -2.25 -5.25
C ALA A 129 -7.67 -2.65 -4.83
N GLY A 130 -8.50 -3.14 -5.77
CA GLY A 130 -9.80 -3.72 -5.44
C GLY A 130 -9.68 -4.91 -4.47
N GLU A 131 -8.69 -5.77 -4.64
CA GLU A 131 -8.43 -6.94 -3.77
C GLU A 131 -8.03 -6.55 -2.33
N LEU A 132 -7.59 -5.30 -2.11
CA LEU A 132 -7.34 -4.78 -0.77
C LEU A 132 -8.64 -4.46 0.00
N LEU A 133 -9.73 -4.22 -0.73
CA LEU A 133 -11.02 -3.73 -0.20
C LEU A 133 -12.12 -4.81 -0.19
N VAL A 134 -11.86 -6.00 -0.73
CA VAL A 134 -12.86 -7.08 -0.80
C VAL A 134 -13.39 -7.44 0.60
N ASP A 135 -14.71 -7.62 0.69
CA ASP A 135 -15.46 -7.95 1.91
C ASP A 135 -15.51 -6.85 2.99
N ILE A 136 -15.15 -5.59 2.66
CA ILE A 136 -15.18 -4.47 3.62
C ILE A 136 -16.59 -4.16 4.15
N GLU A 137 -17.62 -4.42 3.35
CA GLU A 137 -19.03 -4.25 3.67
C GLU A 137 -19.60 -5.34 4.60
N LYS A 138 -18.84 -6.42 4.83
CA LYS A 138 -19.28 -7.62 5.58
C LYS A 138 -18.83 -7.64 7.03
N GLU A 139 -18.70 -6.46 7.65
CA GLU A 139 -18.28 -6.33 9.06
C GLU A 139 -16.93 -7.05 9.35
N THR A 140 -16.04 -7.10 8.37
CA THR A 140 -14.77 -7.85 8.46
C THR A 140 -13.68 -7.07 9.20
N VAL A 141 -13.73 -5.75 9.17
CA VAL A 141 -12.77 -4.86 9.83
C VAL A 141 -13.48 -3.86 10.72
N ASP A 142 -12.78 -3.40 11.74
CA ASP A 142 -13.28 -2.36 12.62
C ASP A 142 -13.25 -1.00 11.91
N PHE A 143 -14.33 -0.26 12.11
CA PHE A 143 -14.43 1.13 11.71
C PHE A 143 -14.31 2.03 12.94
N ARG A 144 -13.85 3.26 12.71
CA ARG A 144 -13.84 4.32 13.71
C ARG A 144 -14.46 5.59 13.14
N PRO A 145 -14.97 6.49 14.00
CA PRO A 145 -15.34 7.83 13.56
C PRO A 145 -14.20 8.53 12.82
N ASN A 146 -14.53 9.29 11.78
CA ASN A 146 -13.59 10.19 11.12
C ASN A 146 -13.26 11.40 12.02
N PHE A 147 -12.46 12.35 11.50
CA PHE A 147 -11.92 13.45 12.30
C PHE A 147 -12.96 14.45 12.84
N ASP A 148 -14.17 14.49 12.25
CA ASP A 148 -15.28 15.34 12.70
C ASP A 148 -16.48 14.53 13.22
N GLU A 149 -16.29 13.22 13.41
CA GLU A 149 -17.28 12.26 13.92
C GLU A 149 -18.59 12.14 13.10
N THR A 150 -18.64 12.67 11.89
CA THR A 150 -19.83 12.60 11.01
C THR A 150 -19.89 11.34 10.15
N LEU A 151 -18.75 10.68 9.93
CA LEU A 151 -18.60 9.51 9.08
C LEU A 151 -17.76 8.44 9.77
N GLN A 152 -17.73 7.24 9.17
CA GLN A 152 -16.88 6.14 9.62
C GLN A 152 -15.73 5.91 8.61
N GLU A 153 -14.56 5.53 9.10
CA GLU A 153 -13.41 5.09 8.30
C GLU A 153 -12.84 3.76 8.83
N PRO A 154 -12.32 2.88 7.94
CA PRO A 154 -11.74 1.62 8.37
C PRO A 154 -10.38 1.85 9.06
N VAL A 155 -10.16 1.17 10.18
CA VAL A 155 -8.86 1.20 10.88
C VAL A 155 -7.77 0.51 10.05
N VAL A 156 -8.14 -0.58 9.38
CA VAL A 156 -7.31 -1.42 8.51
C VAL A 156 -8.17 -1.88 7.33
N LEU A 157 -7.58 -2.14 6.16
CA LEU A 157 -8.33 -2.77 5.06
C LEU A 157 -8.37 -4.30 5.22
N PRO A 158 -9.47 -4.99 4.84
CA PRO A 158 -9.58 -6.45 4.98
C PRO A 158 -8.52 -7.25 4.21
N THR A 159 -7.97 -6.63 3.16
CA THR A 159 -6.96 -7.07 2.20
C THR A 159 -6.71 -8.57 2.06
N GLN A 160 -6.82 -9.06 0.83
CA GLN A 160 -6.33 -10.39 0.47
C GLN A 160 -4.86 -10.38 0.03
N VAL A 161 -4.27 -9.18 -0.10
CA VAL A 161 -2.94 -8.96 -0.64
C VAL A 161 -1.94 -8.73 0.52
N PRO A 162 -0.80 -9.44 0.58
CA PRO A 162 0.27 -9.22 1.56
C PRO A 162 1.10 -7.97 1.22
N ASN A 163 0.41 -6.83 1.16
CA ASN A 163 0.88 -5.60 0.55
C ASN A 163 2.11 -4.99 1.25
N LEU A 164 2.29 -5.20 2.56
CA LEU A 164 3.45 -4.69 3.31
C LEU A 164 4.78 -5.14 2.69
N LEU A 165 4.93 -6.44 2.40
CA LEU A 165 6.16 -6.97 1.80
C LEU A 165 6.18 -6.76 0.30
N VAL A 166 5.03 -6.91 -0.36
CA VAL A 166 4.93 -6.87 -1.82
C VAL A 166 5.25 -5.48 -2.37
N ASN A 167 4.69 -4.42 -1.78
CA ASN A 167 4.97 -3.05 -2.19
C ASN A 167 6.03 -2.36 -1.34
N GLY A 168 6.40 -2.93 -0.19
CA GLY A 168 7.31 -2.31 0.75
C GLY A 168 6.69 -1.09 1.43
N ALA A 169 7.50 -0.43 2.26
CA ALA A 169 7.12 0.80 2.94
C ALA A 169 8.37 1.55 3.38
N SER A 170 8.40 2.87 3.18
CA SER A 170 9.43 3.74 3.76
C SER A 170 8.76 4.83 4.57
N GLY A 171 9.37 5.25 5.67
CA GLY A 171 8.81 6.28 6.53
C GLY A 171 9.76 6.72 7.63
N ILE A 172 9.77 8.03 7.90
CA ILE A 172 10.53 8.64 8.98
C ILE A 172 9.53 9.13 10.01
N ALA A 173 9.58 8.57 11.21
CA ALA A 173 8.76 8.97 12.34
C ALA A 173 9.62 9.72 13.37
N VAL A 174 9.10 9.96 14.57
CA VAL A 174 9.89 10.52 15.66
C VAL A 174 10.69 9.42 16.35
N GLY A 175 12.02 9.54 16.36
CA GLY A 175 12.93 8.58 16.99
C GLY A 175 13.09 7.23 16.29
N MET A 176 12.40 7.01 15.16
CA MET A 176 12.44 5.74 14.44
C MET A 176 12.17 5.92 12.94
N ALA A 177 12.55 4.92 12.15
CA ALA A 177 12.27 4.87 10.72
C ALA A 177 11.94 3.43 10.30
N THR A 178 11.16 3.31 9.23
CA THR A 178 10.88 2.06 8.53
C THR A 178 11.40 2.15 7.10
N ASN A 179 11.96 1.04 6.60
CA ASN A 179 12.46 0.95 5.23
C ASN A 179 12.41 -0.51 4.77
N ILE A 180 11.22 -0.93 4.37
CA ILE A 180 10.86 -2.27 3.91
C ILE A 180 10.93 -2.27 2.38
N PRO A 181 11.83 -3.04 1.76
CA PRO A 181 11.89 -3.12 0.32
C PRO A 181 10.71 -3.95 -0.23
N PRO A 182 10.29 -3.70 -1.48
CA PRO A 182 9.30 -4.52 -2.17
C PRO A 182 9.80 -5.92 -2.48
N HIS A 183 8.87 -6.86 -2.63
CA HIS A 183 9.12 -8.27 -2.91
C HIS A 183 8.19 -8.77 -4.01
N ASN A 184 8.57 -9.89 -4.62
CA ASN A 184 7.76 -10.53 -5.65
C ASN A 184 6.50 -11.15 -5.03
N MET A 185 5.32 -10.85 -5.58
CA MET A 185 4.03 -11.37 -5.09
C MET A 185 4.00 -12.89 -5.03
N ALA A 186 4.48 -13.58 -6.08
CA ALA A 186 4.43 -15.04 -6.14
C ALA A 186 5.31 -15.67 -5.06
N GLU A 187 6.50 -15.13 -4.82
CA GLU A 187 7.39 -15.58 -3.75
C GLU A 187 6.76 -15.41 -2.36
N ILE A 188 6.13 -14.25 -2.10
CA ILE A 188 5.44 -14.01 -0.83
C ILE A 188 4.23 -14.92 -0.66
N CYS A 189 3.39 -15.10 -1.69
CA CYS A 189 2.24 -16.00 -1.63
C CYS A 189 2.65 -17.47 -1.43
N ASN A 190 3.73 -17.92 -2.06
CA ASN A 190 4.27 -19.27 -1.86
C ASN A 190 4.78 -19.44 -0.42
N ALA A 191 5.48 -18.45 0.13
CA ALA A 191 5.94 -18.48 1.52
C ALA A 191 4.79 -18.48 2.53
N LEU A 192 3.73 -17.71 2.28
CA LEU A 192 2.50 -17.71 3.09
C LEU A 192 1.84 -19.09 3.06
N SER A 193 1.68 -19.68 1.87
CA SER A 193 1.07 -21.00 1.72
C SER A 193 1.85 -22.07 2.47
N ALA A 194 3.19 -22.07 2.32
CA ALA A 194 4.06 -22.99 3.05
C ALA A 194 3.98 -22.81 4.57
N LEU A 195 3.86 -21.57 5.06
CA LEU A 195 3.73 -21.27 6.49
C LEU A 195 2.35 -21.62 7.06
N VAL A 196 1.29 -21.57 6.23
CA VAL A 196 -0.04 -22.09 6.60
C VAL A 196 0.01 -23.62 6.74
N ASP A 197 0.66 -24.31 5.81
CA ASP A 197 0.80 -25.77 5.84
C ASP A 197 1.71 -26.25 7.00
N ASN A 198 2.76 -25.49 7.30
CA ASN A 198 3.67 -25.78 8.41
C ASN A 198 4.05 -24.48 9.17
N PRO A 199 3.35 -24.16 10.27
CA PRO A 199 3.63 -22.99 11.09
C PRO A 199 5.03 -22.96 11.74
N ASP A 200 5.67 -24.13 11.87
CA ASP A 200 6.97 -24.28 12.51
C ASP A 200 8.15 -23.98 11.58
N LEU A 201 7.90 -23.72 10.29
CA LEU A 201 8.97 -23.40 9.31
C LEU A 201 9.93 -22.33 9.83
N GLU A 202 11.23 -22.64 9.75
CA GLU A 202 12.27 -21.71 10.14
C GLU A 202 12.49 -20.65 9.07
N ILE A 203 13.02 -19.49 9.47
CA ILE A 203 13.29 -18.38 8.53
C ILE A 203 14.21 -18.83 7.38
N GLN A 204 15.17 -19.72 7.66
CA GLN A 204 16.08 -20.25 6.63
C GLN A 204 15.35 -21.09 5.57
N GLU A 205 14.25 -21.74 5.94
CA GLU A 205 13.41 -22.52 5.02
C GLU A 205 12.49 -21.58 4.24
N LEU A 206 11.94 -20.56 4.89
CA LEU A 206 11.18 -19.49 4.23
C LEU A 206 11.99 -18.75 3.16
N MET A 207 13.29 -18.60 3.36
CA MET A 207 14.22 -18.02 2.38
C MET A 207 14.38 -18.85 1.09
N ARG A 208 13.90 -20.10 1.05
CA ARG A 208 13.83 -20.88 -0.19
C ARG A 208 12.69 -20.39 -1.09
N TYR A 209 11.64 -19.82 -0.49
CA TYR A 209 10.51 -19.22 -1.18
C TYR A 209 10.73 -17.74 -1.45
N VAL A 210 11.18 -16.99 -0.43
CA VAL A 210 11.47 -15.55 -0.52
C VAL A 210 12.96 -15.34 -0.74
N LYS A 211 13.37 -15.17 -2.00
CA LYS A 211 14.79 -15.12 -2.37
C LYS A 211 15.46 -13.79 -2.01
N GLY A 212 14.67 -12.72 -1.98
CA GLY A 212 15.14 -11.37 -1.73
C GLY A 212 14.13 -10.31 -2.15
N PRO A 213 14.50 -9.03 -2.00
CA PRO A 213 13.77 -7.92 -2.59
C PRO A 213 13.64 -8.03 -4.11
N ASP A 214 12.50 -7.58 -4.64
CA ASP A 214 12.21 -7.45 -6.07
C ASP A 214 11.79 -6.00 -6.34
N PHE A 215 12.76 -5.18 -6.75
CA PHE A 215 12.55 -3.74 -6.92
C PHE A 215 11.85 -3.43 -8.25
N PRO A 216 10.92 -2.46 -8.29
CA PRO A 216 10.24 -2.08 -9.53
C PRO A 216 11.19 -1.58 -10.63
N THR A 217 12.35 -1.03 -10.26
CA THR A 217 13.36 -0.53 -11.19
C THR A 217 14.36 -1.60 -11.62
N GLY A 218 14.21 -2.84 -11.14
CA GLY A 218 15.19 -3.91 -11.34
C GLY A 218 16.49 -3.66 -10.58
N GLY A 219 17.60 -3.86 -11.27
CA GLY A 219 18.95 -3.80 -10.73
C GLY A 219 19.44 -5.16 -10.21
N LEU A 220 20.65 -5.14 -9.69
CA LEU A 220 21.35 -6.30 -9.15
C LEU A 220 21.55 -6.13 -7.65
N VAL A 221 21.04 -7.09 -6.87
CA VAL A 221 21.17 -7.07 -5.41
C VAL A 221 22.37 -7.93 -4.98
N PHE A 222 23.27 -7.32 -4.20
CA PHE A 222 24.43 -7.97 -3.60
C PHE A 222 24.35 -7.92 -2.07
N GLY A 223 24.97 -8.90 -1.41
CA GLY A 223 25.09 -8.94 0.06
C GLY A 223 24.12 -9.91 0.74
N SER A 224 24.24 -11.20 0.42
CA SER A 224 23.44 -12.29 1.01
C SER A 224 23.45 -12.30 2.54
N ALA A 225 24.57 -11.97 3.17
CA ALA A 225 24.67 -11.89 4.63
C ALA A 225 23.78 -10.79 5.23
N GLY A 226 23.74 -9.62 4.59
CA GLY A 226 22.90 -8.51 5.02
C GLY A 226 21.41 -8.76 4.81
N LEU A 227 21.06 -9.46 3.72
CA LEU A 227 19.71 -9.95 3.49
C LEU A 227 19.28 -10.97 4.56
N LYS A 228 20.14 -11.96 4.85
CA LYS A 228 19.88 -12.95 5.90
C LYS A 228 19.69 -12.30 7.27
N SER A 229 20.52 -11.30 7.61
CA SER A 229 20.35 -10.50 8.83
C SER A 229 18.99 -9.80 8.86
N ALA A 230 18.59 -9.16 7.75
CA ALA A 230 17.31 -8.47 7.67
C ALA A 230 16.14 -9.41 7.89
N TYR A 231 16.16 -10.60 7.28
CA TYR A 231 15.08 -11.56 7.44
C TYR A 231 15.03 -12.23 8.80
N LEU A 232 16.18 -12.42 9.47
CA LEU A 232 16.25 -13.01 10.82
C LEU A 232 15.90 -12.01 11.93
N THR A 233 16.30 -10.75 11.79
CA THR A 233 16.29 -9.77 12.89
C THR A 233 15.41 -8.54 12.62
N GLY A 234 14.95 -8.38 11.38
CA GLY A 234 14.26 -7.18 10.91
C GLY A 234 15.20 -6.04 10.50
N ARG A 235 16.53 -6.21 10.62
CA ARG A 235 17.52 -5.19 10.23
C ARG A 235 18.67 -5.78 9.42
N GLY A 236 19.02 -5.08 8.33
CA GLY A 236 20.15 -5.46 7.49
C GLY A 236 20.42 -4.41 6.43
N LYS A 237 21.41 -4.67 5.59
CA LYS A 237 21.73 -3.79 4.46
C LYS A 237 22.12 -4.62 3.25
N VAL A 238 21.68 -4.19 2.08
CA VAL A 238 22.05 -4.80 0.79
C VAL A 238 22.60 -3.73 -0.13
N GLN A 239 23.48 -4.11 -1.04
CA GLN A 239 23.92 -3.23 -2.11
C GLN A 239 23.03 -3.46 -3.32
N ILE A 240 22.60 -2.37 -3.96
CA ILE A 240 21.86 -2.41 -5.21
C ILE A 240 22.74 -1.76 -6.26
N ARG A 241 22.96 -2.45 -7.38
CA ARG A 241 23.79 -1.99 -8.48
C ARG A 241 22.96 -1.92 -9.75
N ALA A 242 23.21 -0.92 -10.58
CA ALA A 242 22.62 -0.79 -11.90
C ALA A 242 22.97 -2.01 -12.77
N ARG A 243 22.05 -2.41 -13.67
CA ARG A 243 22.36 -3.41 -14.70
C ARG A 243 23.05 -2.70 -15.85
N ALA A 244 24.29 -3.08 -16.12
CA ALA A 244 25.08 -2.53 -17.20
C ALA A 244 25.71 -3.64 -18.05
N SER A 245 25.83 -3.40 -19.35
CA SER A 245 26.54 -4.24 -20.31
C SER A 245 27.49 -3.39 -21.15
N THR A 246 28.51 -4.04 -21.71
CA THR A 246 29.44 -3.42 -22.65
C THR A 246 29.10 -3.86 -24.08
N GLU A 247 29.09 -2.91 -25.00
CA GLU A 247 28.78 -3.13 -26.41
C GLU A 247 29.90 -2.54 -27.29
N GLN A 248 30.26 -3.24 -28.36
CA GLN A 248 31.17 -2.69 -29.37
C GLN A 248 30.40 -1.83 -30.38
N ILE A 249 30.98 -0.67 -30.71
CA ILE A 249 30.45 0.24 -31.73
C ILE A 249 31.41 0.38 -32.90
N ARG A 250 30.94 1.00 -33.98
CA ARG A 250 31.73 1.15 -35.22
C ARG A 250 33.05 1.89 -34.95
N GLY A 251 34.10 1.45 -35.64
CA GLY A 251 35.43 2.08 -35.54
C GLY A 251 36.24 1.64 -34.32
N GLY A 252 35.92 0.48 -33.74
CA GLY A 252 36.70 -0.15 -32.66
C GLY A 252 36.57 0.55 -31.31
N LYS A 253 35.52 1.34 -31.10
CA LYS A 253 35.18 1.92 -29.80
C LYS A 253 34.20 1.00 -29.07
N GLU A 254 34.12 1.17 -27.75
CA GLU A 254 33.18 0.47 -26.88
C GLU A 254 32.26 1.48 -26.18
N GLN A 255 31.09 1.02 -25.76
CA GLN A 255 30.16 1.79 -24.95
C GLN A 255 29.64 0.95 -23.78
N ILE A 256 29.35 1.60 -22.66
CA ILE A 256 28.62 1.02 -21.54
C ILE A 256 27.15 1.41 -21.70
N VAL A 257 26.27 0.43 -21.63
CA VAL A 257 24.82 0.61 -21.70
C VAL A 257 24.21 0.19 -20.37
N ILE A 258 23.52 1.11 -19.70
CA ILE A 258 22.81 0.88 -18.45
C ILE A 258 21.31 0.77 -18.75
N THR A 259 20.70 -0.34 -18.34
CA THR A 259 19.31 -0.68 -18.63
C THR A 259 18.40 -0.68 -17.41
N GLU A 260 18.97 -0.78 -16.21
CA GLU A 260 18.23 -0.73 -14.93
C GLU A 260 19.05 0.08 -13.92
N ILE A 261 18.39 0.88 -13.09
CA ILE A 261 19.05 1.69 -12.04
C ILE A 261 18.57 1.26 -10.63
N PRO A 262 19.36 1.53 -9.58
CA PRO A 262 18.94 1.20 -8.22
C PRO A 262 17.64 1.89 -7.80
N TYR A 263 16.90 1.23 -6.90
CA TYR A 263 15.62 1.74 -6.41
C TYR A 263 15.76 3.10 -5.71
N GLN A 264 14.79 4.00 -5.92
CA GLN A 264 14.77 5.39 -5.41
C GLN A 264 15.92 6.29 -5.88
N VAL A 265 16.62 5.91 -6.95
CA VAL A 265 17.63 6.77 -7.60
C VAL A 265 16.98 7.58 -8.72
N ASN A 266 17.27 8.88 -8.76
CA ASN A 266 16.87 9.77 -9.84
C ASN A 266 17.85 9.63 -11.01
N LYS A 267 17.35 9.32 -12.21
CA LYS A 267 18.20 9.10 -13.40
C LYS A 267 18.95 10.36 -13.83
N SER A 268 18.27 11.51 -13.90
CA SER A 268 18.87 12.80 -14.27
C SER A 268 20.02 13.18 -13.35
N ASN A 269 19.86 13.01 -12.04
CA ASN A 269 20.90 13.30 -11.06
C ASN A 269 22.13 12.40 -11.24
N VAL A 270 21.92 11.12 -11.61
CA VAL A 270 23.03 10.21 -11.95
C VAL A 270 23.77 10.72 -13.18
N MET A 271 23.04 11.12 -14.23
CA MET A 271 23.66 11.62 -15.46
C MET A 271 24.43 12.92 -15.24
N GLU A 272 23.85 13.88 -14.52
CA GLU A 272 24.53 15.12 -14.13
C GLU A 272 25.80 14.82 -13.33
N LYS A 273 25.71 13.89 -12.36
CA LYS A 273 26.88 13.50 -11.57
C LYS A 273 27.97 12.84 -12.41
N ILE A 274 27.62 12.04 -13.41
CA ILE A 274 28.61 11.45 -14.33
C ILE A 274 29.28 12.56 -15.15
N ALA A 275 28.51 13.51 -15.70
CA ALA A 275 29.04 14.63 -16.46
C ALA A 275 30.02 15.47 -15.62
N ASP A 276 29.69 15.74 -14.36
CA ASP A 276 30.57 16.42 -13.41
C ASP A 276 31.88 15.66 -13.18
N LEU A 277 31.81 14.34 -12.92
CA LEU A 277 32.99 13.51 -12.68
C LEU A 277 33.93 13.45 -13.90
N VAL A 278 33.37 13.50 -15.12
CA VAL A 278 34.15 13.57 -16.36
C VAL A 278 34.78 14.96 -16.52
N ARG A 279 34.01 16.04 -16.30
CA ARG A 279 34.50 17.42 -16.39
C ARG A 279 35.63 17.71 -15.40
N ASP A 280 35.49 17.20 -14.18
CA ASP A 280 36.46 17.37 -13.10
C ASP A 280 37.65 16.38 -13.20
N LYS A 281 37.68 15.56 -14.26
CA LYS A 281 38.71 14.54 -14.54
C LYS A 281 38.90 13.52 -13.41
N VAL A 282 37.85 13.27 -12.63
CA VAL A 282 37.83 12.20 -11.62
C VAL A 282 37.68 10.83 -12.31
N ILE A 283 36.87 10.78 -13.37
CA ILE A 283 36.74 9.62 -14.25
C ILE A 283 37.24 10.02 -15.63
N ASP A 284 38.30 9.36 -16.10
CA ASP A 284 38.76 9.44 -17.48
C ASP A 284 38.22 8.27 -18.31
N GLY A 285 38.31 8.38 -19.63
CA GLY A 285 37.92 7.32 -20.55
C GLY A 285 36.48 7.41 -21.08
N ILE A 286 35.69 8.39 -20.65
CA ILE A 286 34.36 8.67 -21.21
C ILE A 286 34.49 9.76 -22.29
N SER A 287 33.95 9.50 -23.48
CA SER A 287 33.92 10.46 -24.59
C SER A 287 32.56 11.13 -24.78
N ASP A 288 31.46 10.43 -24.48
CA ASP A 288 30.11 10.97 -24.62
C ASP A 288 29.14 10.30 -23.63
N LEU A 289 28.07 11.00 -23.26
CA LEU A 289 27.02 10.54 -22.34
C LEU A 289 25.65 10.91 -22.92
N ARG A 290 24.79 9.92 -23.15
CA ARG A 290 23.47 10.11 -23.77
C ARG A 290 22.38 9.39 -23.00
N ASP A 291 21.22 10.03 -22.92
CA ASP A 291 19.98 9.38 -22.50
C ASP A 291 19.21 8.94 -23.75
N GLU A 292 19.17 7.64 -23.99
CA GLU A 292 18.41 7.03 -25.07
C GLU A 292 17.19 6.28 -24.52
N SER A 293 16.73 6.64 -23.31
CA SER A 293 15.53 6.06 -22.70
C SER A 293 14.27 6.50 -23.44
N ASP A 294 13.30 5.59 -23.52
CA ASP A 294 12.00 5.83 -24.13
C ASP A 294 10.88 5.22 -23.27
N LYS A 295 9.71 4.98 -23.88
CA LYS A 295 8.58 4.36 -23.19
C LYS A 295 8.80 2.88 -22.87
N ASP A 296 9.72 2.22 -23.58
CA ASP A 296 9.98 0.79 -23.49
C ASP A 296 11.06 0.47 -22.44
N GLY A 297 11.87 1.45 -22.04
CA GLY A 297 12.74 1.31 -20.87
C GLY A 297 13.82 2.37 -20.69
N ILE A 298 14.62 2.18 -19.65
CA ILE A 298 15.80 3.00 -19.38
C ILE A 298 16.93 2.53 -20.30
N ARG A 299 17.60 3.48 -20.96
CA ARG A 299 18.83 3.21 -21.72
C ARG A 299 19.79 4.39 -21.65
N ILE A 300 20.69 4.35 -20.68
CA ILE A 300 21.77 5.34 -20.54
C ILE A 300 23.00 4.82 -21.27
N VAL A 301 23.53 5.59 -22.21
CA VAL A 301 24.69 5.23 -23.02
C VAL A 301 25.88 6.07 -22.63
N ILE A 302 26.99 5.41 -22.35
CA ILE A 302 28.27 6.02 -22.01
C ILE A 302 29.28 5.55 -23.06
N GLU A 303 29.60 6.40 -24.03
CA GLU A 303 30.59 6.08 -25.06
C GLU A 303 32.00 6.27 -24.48
N LEU A 304 32.88 5.32 -24.76
CA LEU A 304 34.24 5.31 -24.23
C LEU A 304 35.27 5.79 -25.26
N LYS A 305 36.38 6.35 -24.75
CA LYS A 305 37.58 6.62 -25.55
C LYS A 305 38.20 5.29 -26.00
N ARG A 306 38.96 5.31 -27.11
CA ARG A 306 39.52 4.10 -27.74
C ARG A 306 40.48 3.30 -26.85
N ASP A 307 41.12 3.97 -25.91
CA ASP A 307 42.11 3.44 -24.97
C ASP A 307 41.53 3.14 -23.58
N ALA A 308 40.24 3.44 -23.37
CA ALA A 308 39.58 3.20 -22.10
C ALA A 308 39.22 1.72 -21.92
N ILE A 309 39.45 1.19 -20.72
CA ILE A 309 39.05 -0.17 -20.34
C ILE A 309 37.63 -0.09 -19.75
N PRO A 310 36.60 -0.69 -20.39
CA PRO A 310 35.22 -0.52 -19.95
C PRO A 310 34.97 -0.93 -18.50
N GLU A 311 35.54 -2.05 -18.06
CA GLU A 311 35.37 -2.54 -16.69
C GLU A 311 35.93 -1.57 -15.64
N VAL A 312 37.02 -0.87 -15.94
CA VAL A 312 37.62 0.12 -15.03
C VAL A 312 36.71 1.34 -14.91
N VAL A 313 36.22 1.85 -16.05
CA VAL A 313 35.28 2.98 -16.08
C VAL A 313 33.99 2.61 -15.34
N LEU A 314 33.43 1.43 -15.61
CA LEU A 314 32.21 0.94 -14.97
C LEU A 314 32.37 0.81 -13.44
N ASN A 315 33.49 0.25 -12.97
CA ASN A 315 33.75 0.16 -11.53
C ASN A 315 33.91 1.53 -10.87
N ASN A 316 34.55 2.48 -11.53
CA ASN A 316 34.64 3.86 -11.05
C ASN A 316 33.26 4.52 -11.00
N LEU A 317 32.42 4.30 -12.01
CA LEU A 317 31.03 4.78 -12.02
C LEU A 317 30.24 4.22 -10.83
N TYR A 318 30.33 2.93 -10.53
CA TYR A 318 29.70 2.35 -9.33
C TYR A 318 30.23 2.94 -8.02
N LYS A 319 31.52 3.28 -7.96
CA LYS A 319 32.15 3.81 -6.75
C LYS A 319 31.77 5.27 -6.48
N HIS A 320 31.62 6.07 -7.54
CA HIS A 320 31.51 7.52 -7.44
C HIS A 320 30.11 8.08 -7.74
N THR A 321 29.17 7.24 -8.15
CA THR A 321 27.79 7.64 -8.47
C THR A 321 26.77 6.75 -7.78
N GLN A 322 25.48 7.12 -7.88
CA GLN A 322 24.37 6.29 -7.40
C GLN A 322 24.00 5.13 -8.34
N LEU A 323 24.84 4.82 -9.35
CA LEU A 323 24.73 3.55 -10.08
C LEU A 323 24.99 2.34 -9.18
N GLN A 324 25.57 2.53 -8.00
CA GLN A 324 25.51 1.57 -6.91
C GLN A 324 25.17 2.28 -5.60
N THR A 325 24.15 1.78 -4.90
CA THR A 325 23.71 2.33 -3.62
C THR A 325 23.60 1.24 -2.56
N THR A 326 23.45 1.65 -1.30
CA THR A 326 23.14 0.73 -0.19
C THR A 326 21.71 0.98 0.26
N PHE A 327 20.92 -0.09 0.32
CA PHE A 327 19.58 -0.07 0.88
C PHE A 327 19.61 -0.64 2.30
N GLY A 328 19.33 0.20 3.29
CA GLY A 328 19.19 -0.21 4.69
C GLY A 328 17.79 -0.75 4.94
N ILE A 329 17.66 -2.05 5.19
CA ILE A 329 16.38 -2.71 5.46
C ILE A 329 16.04 -2.55 6.94
N ILE A 330 14.85 -2.03 7.22
CA ILE A 330 14.27 -1.94 8.56
C ILE A 330 12.80 -2.37 8.47
N PHE A 331 12.51 -3.58 8.92
CA PHE A 331 11.18 -4.16 9.02
C PHE A 331 10.43 -3.64 10.24
N LEU A 332 10.10 -2.34 10.22
CA LEU A 332 9.36 -1.69 11.30
C LEU A 332 7.93 -1.36 10.85
N ALA A 333 6.95 -1.87 11.59
CA ALA A 333 5.53 -1.66 11.32
C ALA A 333 4.73 -1.56 12.62
N LEU A 334 3.49 -1.09 12.54
CA LEU A 334 2.57 -1.06 13.67
C LEU A 334 1.93 -2.45 13.84
N VAL A 335 2.08 -3.02 15.03
CA VAL A 335 1.40 -4.23 15.46
C VAL A 335 0.46 -3.83 16.59
N ASN A 336 -0.85 -3.86 16.34
CA ASN A 336 -1.88 -3.41 17.27
C ASN A 336 -1.62 -1.98 17.79
N GLY A 337 -1.26 -1.07 16.88
CA GLY A 337 -0.97 0.33 17.19
C GLY A 337 0.41 0.60 17.80
N ILE A 338 1.22 -0.44 18.07
CA ILE A 338 2.55 -0.30 18.69
C ILE A 338 3.64 -0.53 17.62
N PRO A 339 4.62 0.38 17.46
CA PRO A 339 5.72 0.18 16.54
C PRO A 339 6.61 -0.98 16.99
N LYS A 340 6.82 -1.97 16.11
CA LYS A 340 7.69 -3.11 16.37
C LYS A 340 8.62 -3.37 15.18
N VAL A 341 9.86 -3.75 15.49
CA VAL A 341 10.77 -4.36 14.52
C VAL A 341 10.42 -5.84 14.43
N LEU A 342 10.19 -6.33 13.22
CA LEU A 342 9.73 -7.67 12.94
C LEU A 342 10.73 -8.39 12.04
N ASN A 343 10.87 -9.70 12.21
CA ASN A 343 11.55 -10.56 11.24
C ASN A 343 10.58 -11.01 10.12
N LEU A 344 11.10 -11.70 9.10
CA LEU A 344 10.29 -12.13 7.96
C LEU A 344 9.12 -13.03 8.38
N LYS A 345 9.38 -14.03 9.23
CA LYS A 345 8.37 -14.98 9.71
C LYS A 345 7.26 -14.26 10.49
N GLN A 346 7.60 -13.31 11.35
CA GLN A 346 6.63 -12.54 12.13
C GLN A 346 5.70 -11.70 11.25
N ILE A 347 6.22 -11.06 10.19
CA ILE A 347 5.39 -10.32 9.23
C ILE A 347 4.39 -11.27 8.55
N LEU A 348 4.87 -12.40 8.03
CA LEU A 348 4.02 -13.40 7.36
C LEU A 348 2.96 -13.97 8.32
N ALA A 349 3.36 -14.30 9.56
CA ALA A 349 2.47 -14.82 10.58
C ALA A 349 1.36 -13.83 10.95
N HIS A 350 1.69 -12.55 11.15
CA HIS A 350 0.68 -11.51 11.41
C HIS A 350 -0.30 -11.35 10.26
N PHE A 351 0.17 -11.46 9.01
CA PHE A 351 -0.72 -11.44 7.85
C PHE A 351 -1.65 -12.65 7.82
N ILE A 352 -1.14 -13.86 8.09
CA ILE A 352 -1.95 -15.09 8.15
C ILE A 352 -3.02 -14.99 9.26
N GLU A 353 -2.62 -14.58 10.46
CA GLU A 353 -3.52 -14.38 11.60
C GLU A 353 -4.64 -13.40 11.24
N PHE A 354 -4.30 -12.28 10.62
CA PHE A 354 -5.26 -11.31 10.15
C PHE A 354 -6.20 -11.90 9.09
N ARG A 355 -5.68 -12.59 8.08
CA ARG A 355 -6.49 -13.24 7.04
C ARG A 355 -7.44 -14.28 7.62
N HIS A 356 -7.01 -15.03 8.63
CA HIS A 356 -7.87 -15.98 9.34
C HIS A 356 -9.05 -15.27 10.02
N ASP A 357 -8.80 -14.18 10.76
CA ASP A 357 -9.87 -13.37 11.38
C ASP A 357 -10.87 -12.83 10.35
N ILE A 358 -10.36 -12.27 9.24
CA ILE A 358 -11.21 -11.76 8.15
C ILE A 358 -12.10 -12.86 7.57
N VAL A 359 -11.54 -14.05 7.29
CA VAL A 359 -12.31 -15.17 6.74
C VAL A 359 -13.38 -15.65 7.73
N VAL A 360 -13.06 -15.74 9.02
CA VAL A 360 -14.02 -16.12 10.06
C VAL A 360 -15.16 -15.09 10.17
N LYS A 361 -14.84 -13.80 10.21
CA LYS A 361 -15.84 -12.72 10.29
C LYS A 361 -16.75 -12.70 9.07
N ARG A 362 -16.18 -12.77 7.86
CA ARG A 362 -16.94 -12.88 6.61
C ARG A 362 -17.89 -14.08 6.62
N THR A 363 -17.39 -15.24 7.04
CA THR A 363 -18.19 -16.48 7.07
C THR A 363 -19.34 -16.36 8.06
N ARG A 364 -19.11 -15.74 9.23
CA ARG A 364 -20.18 -15.46 10.21
C ARG A 364 -21.21 -14.47 9.67
N TYR A 365 -20.77 -13.43 8.96
CA TYR A 365 -21.66 -12.47 8.31
C TYR A 365 -22.55 -13.15 7.27
N ASP A 366 -21.95 -13.94 6.37
CA ASP A 366 -22.67 -14.65 5.31
C ASP A 366 -23.63 -15.70 5.91
N LEU A 367 -23.23 -16.41 6.97
CA LEU A 367 -24.09 -17.35 7.70
C LEU A 367 -25.30 -16.63 8.32
N LYS A 368 -25.07 -15.52 9.05
CA LYS A 368 -26.14 -14.73 9.65
C LYS A 368 -27.13 -14.24 8.59
N LYS A 369 -26.64 -13.78 7.44
CA LYS A 369 -27.51 -13.34 6.33
C LYS A 369 -28.30 -14.49 5.71
N ALA A 370 -27.68 -15.65 5.57
CA ALA A 370 -28.36 -16.85 5.07
C ALA A 370 -29.45 -17.33 6.05
N GLU A 371 -29.17 -17.34 7.35
CA GLU A 371 -30.15 -17.67 8.40
C GLU A 371 -31.30 -16.66 8.47
N GLU A 372 -31.00 -15.35 8.39
CA GLU A 372 -32.01 -14.29 8.30
C GLU A 372 -32.93 -14.49 7.08
N ALA A 373 -32.37 -14.84 5.92
CA ALA A 373 -33.14 -15.10 4.70
C ALA A 373 -33.96 -16.39 4.79
N ALA A 374 -33.38 -17.47 5.31
CA ALA A 374 -34.07 -18.74 5.52
C ALA A 374 -35.28 -18.57 6.44
N HIS A 375 -35.11 -17.81 7.54
CA HIS A 375 -36.18 -17.49 8.47
C HIS A 375 -37.36 -16.77 7.79
N ILE A 376 -37.09 -15.80 6.91
CA ILE A 376 -38.15 -15.14 6.13
C ILE A 376 -38.82 -16.09 5.15
N LEU A 377 -38.04 -16.91 4.42
CA LEU A 377 -38.56 -17.86 3.44
C LEU A 377 -39.44 -18.94 4.07
N GLU A 378 -39.13 -19.40 5.28
CA GLU A 378 -39.99 -20.31 6.05
C GLU A 378 -41.35 -19.69 6.34
N GLY A 379 -41.38 -18.42 6.75
CA GLY A 379 -42.63 -17.67 6.97
C GLY A 379 -43.45 -17.53 5.69
N LEU A 380 -42.79 -17.12 4.58
CA LEU A 380 -43.44 -16.98 3.28
C LEU A 380 -43.98 -18.31 2.75
N LYS A 381 -43.29 -19.43 2.99
CA LYS A 381 -43.77 -20.76 2.61
C LYS A 381 -45.05 -21.12 3.35
N ILE A 382 -45.07 -20.95 4.69
CA ILE A 382 -46.27 -21.21 5.49
C ILE A 382 -47.42 -20.29 5.05
N ALA A 383 -47.14 -19.02 4.75
CA ALA A 383 -48.13 -18.07 4.26
C ALA A 383 -48.69 -18.49 2.90
N LEU A 384 -47.84 -18.96 1.98
CA LEU A 384 -48.25 -19.45 0.67
C LEU A 384 -49.10 -20.72 0.77
N ASP A 385 -48.73 -21.65 1.64
CA ASP A 385 -49.51 -22.87 1.91
C ASP A 385 -50.91 -22.55 2.49
N ASN A 386 -51.10 -21.36 3.07
CA ASN A 386 -52.34 -20.90 3.71
C ASN A 386 -52.86 -19.56 3.14
N ILE A 387 -52.63 -19.32 1.84
CA ILE A 387 -52.78 -17.99 1.23
C ILE A 387 -54.16 -17.35 1.41
N ASP A 388 -55.24 -18.14 1.32
CA ASP A 388 -56.61 -17.63 1.47
C ASP A 388 -56.90 -17.14 2.90
N GLU A 389 -56.37 -17.85 3.90
CA GLU A 389 -56.53 -17.48 5.31
C GLU A 389 -55.69 -16.24 5.65
N VAL A 390 -54.46 -16.16 5.14
CA VAL A 390 -53.60 -14.98 5.26
C VAL A 390 -54.29 -13.75 4.65
N ILE A 391 -54.81 -13.84 3.43
CA ILE A 391 -55.53 -12.73 2.78
C ILE A 391 -56.76 -12.33 3.60
N LYS A 392 -57.50 -13.30 4.15
CA LYS A 392 -58.68 -13.00 4.98
C LYS A 392 -58.31 -12.24 6.24
N ILE A 393 -57.25 -12.64 6.94
CA ILE A 393 -56.76 -11.96 8.14
C ILE A 393 -56.33 -10.53 7.82
N ILE A 394 -55.57 -10.34 6.74
CA ILE A 394 -55.10 -9.02 6.31
C ILE A 394 -56.28 -8.12 5.91
N ARG A 395 -57.28 -8.62 5.17
CA ARG A 395 -58.46 -7.83 4.75
C ARG A 395 -59.40 -7.47 5.90
N ALA A 396 -59.42 -8.28 6.96
CA ALA A 396 -60.27 -8.04 8.13
C ALA A 396 -59.65 -7.06 9.13
N ALA A 397 -58.32 -6.88 9.11
CA ALA A 397 -57.61 -5.98 9.99
C ALA A 397 -57.83 -4.51 9.59
N SER A 398 -57.94 -3.62 10.58
CA SER A 398 -58.14 -2.19 10.38
C SER A 398 -56.82 -1.41 10.17
N SER A 399 -55.68 -2.04 10.45
CA SER A 399 -54.34 -1.46 10.26
C SER A 399 -53.28 -2.53 9.99
N VAL A 400 -52.12 -2.09 9.47
CA VAL A 400 -50.95 -2.98 9.23
C VAL A 400 -50.46 -3.61 10.53
N ASN A 401 -50.45 -2.86 11.64
CA ASN A 401 -50.02 -3.38 12.94
C ASN A 401 -50.96 -4.47 13.45
N GLU A 402 -52.28 -4.26 13.32
CA GLU A 402 -53.28 -5.26 13.70
C GLU A 402 -53.19 -6.52 12.81
N ALA A 403 -52.99 -6.35 11.50
CA ALA A 403 -52.78 -7.48 10.58
C ALA A 403 -51.56 -8.30 10.99
N ARG A 404 -50.44 -7.63 11.29
CA ARG A 404 -49.19 -8.25 11.74
C ARG A 404 -49.38 -9.02 13.04
N GLU A 405 -50.01 -8.42 14.05
CA GLU A 405 -50.29 -9.09 15.34
C GLU A 405 -51.19 -10.31 15.16
N ASN A 406 -52.22 -10.21 14.31
CA ASN A 406 -53.12 -11.33 14.01
C ASN A 406 -52.39 -12.46 13.26
N LEU A 407 -51.51 -12.15 12.30
CA LEU A 407 -50.70 -13.13 11.59
C LEU A 407 -49.71 -13.84 12.53
N ILE A 408 -49.04 -13.08 13.42
CA ILE A 408 -48.17 -13.62 14.48
C ILE A 408 -48.96 -14.58 15.38
N ALA A 409 -50.11 -14.15 15.89
CA ALA A 409 -50.92 -14.96 16.81
C ALA A 409 -51.46 -16.24 16.14
N ARG A 410 -51.85 -16.16 14.86
CA ARG A 410 -52.49 -17.27 14.15
C ARG A 410 -51.53 -18.35 13.68
N PHE A 411 -50.38 -17.93 13.13
CA PHE A 411 -49.41 -18.83 12.48
C PHE A 411 -48.09 -18.94 13.26
N ASN A 412 -48.01 -18.31 14.43
CA ASN A 412 -46.80 -18.26 15.26
C ASN A 412 -45.59 -17.69 14.52
N PHE A 413 -45.83 -16.73 13.62
CA PHE A 413 -44.76 -16.03 12.93
C PHE A 413 -43.99 -15.13 13.89
N SER A 414 -42.69 -14.98 13.64
CA SER A 414 -41.94 -13.87 14.23
C SER A 414 -42.41 -12.51 13.67
N GLU A 415 -42.07 -11.42 14.35
CA GLU A 415 -42.32 -10.07 13.86
C GLU A 415 -41.69 -9.81 12.48
N LYS A 416 -40.47 -10.33 12.25
CA LYS A 416 -39.78 -10.17 10.96
C LYS A 416 -40.49 -10.92 9.82
N GLN A 417 -40.96 -12.14 10.08
CA GLN A 417 -41.73 -12.93 9.10
C GLN A 417 -43.06 -12.26 8.79
N ALA A 418 -43.82 -11.87 9.81
CA ALA A 418 -45.12 -11.23 9.64
C ALA A 418 -45.04 -9.84 9.00
N GLN A 419 -43.88 -9.17 9.07
CA GLN A 419 -43.63 -7.91 8.38
C GLN A 419 -43.26 -8.11 6.89
N ALA A 420 -42.71 -9.27 6.54
CA ALA A 420 -42.31 -9.62 5.18
C ALA A 420 -43.45 -10.22 4.35
N ILE A 421 -44.35 -10.95 5.01
CA ILE A 421 -45.66 -11.39 4.49
C ILE A 421 -46.57 -10.17 4.34
#